data_AF-A0A511TFX0-F1
#
_entry.id   AF-A0A511TFX0-F1
#
_cell.length_a   1.000
_cell.length_b   1.000
_cell.length_c   1.000
_cell.angle_alpha   90.00
_cell.angle_beta   90.00
_cell.angle_gamma   90.00
#
_symmetry.space_group_name_H-M   'P 1'
#
loop_
_entity.id
_entity.type
_entity.pdbx_description
1 polymer ?
#
loop_
_entity_poly.entity_id
_entity_poly.type
_entity_poly.pdbx_seq_one_letter_code
_entity_poly.pdbx_strand_id
1 'polypeptide(L)'
;MSFALVAHAAPLFRNTGTLAGWSSVNREHRGSVNEVTNVTYEGGTALKMTQIHDASYGGRYHSEVMRTNVYRRGDTGFYGFAFRLQQDWQFQPQSYNIAQFIADFSDTGCDDYMPSSMVWISGNQLFTRVKQGTICNQKTVTFGNLATVSAGVWHKIVIQAKWASDGTGFYKLWFDGVKVLEQYNLNTTIADDRYFQFRVGLYANGWYDDGYMQGSQPNRSIWFDEIGVGTTFADADPAQW
;
A
#
# COMPACT_ATOMS: atom_id res chain seq x y z
N MET A 1 35.82 -21.87 -21.76
CA MET A 1 35.13 -20.99 -20.79
C MET A 1 33.66 -20.99 -21.15
N SER A 2 32.80 -21.54 -20.30
CA SER A 2 31.35 -21.52 -20.50
C SER A 2 30.80 -20.28 -19.77
N PHE A 3 30.25 -19.32 -20.52
CA PHE A 3 29.54 -18.19 -19.94
C PHE A 3 28.15 -18.67 -19.52
N ALA A 4 27.94 -18.87 -18.23
CA ALA A 4 26.61 -19.10 -17.70
C ALA A 4 25.83 -17.78 -17.77
N LEU A 5 24.81 -17.73 -18.64
CA LEU A 5 23.80 -16.68 -18.63
C LEU A 5 23.05 -16.77 -17.29
N VAL A 6 23.29 -15.81 -16.40
CA VAL A 6 22.47 -15.63 -15.21
C VAL A 6 21.14 -15.06 -15.66
N ALA A 7 20.14 -15.92 -15.81
CA ALA A 7 18.76 -15.49 -16.03
C ALA A 7 18.24 -14.83 -14.74
N HIS A 8 18.24 -13.50 -14.69
CA HIS A 8 17.47 -12.78 -13.68
C HIS A 8 15.99 -12.98 -13.98
N ALA A 9 15.24 -13.55 -13.03
CA ALA A 9 13.79 -13.56 -13.13
C ALA A 9 13.31 -12.11 -13.19
N ALA A 10 12.48 -11.79 -14.19
CA ALA A 10 11.89 -10.47 -14.29
C ALA A 10 10.97 -10.19 -13.09
N PRO A 11 10.81 -8.92 -12.68
CA PRO A 11 9.82 -8.51 -11.69
C PRO A 11 8.43 -9.01 -12.12
N LEU A 12 7.57 -9.34 -11.15
CA LEU A 12 6.19 -9.75 -11.43
C LEU A 12 5.34 -8.57 -11.89
N PHE A 13 5.68 -7.35 -11.46
CA PHE A 13 5.07 -6.11 -11.89
C PHE A 13 6.02 -4.93 -11.63
N ARG A 14 6.05 -3.96 -12.55
CA ARG A 14 6.70 -2.66 -12.37
C ARG A 14 5.84 -1.57 -13.00
N ASN A 15 5.85 -0.39 -12.40
CA ASN A 15 5.19 0.80 -12.91
C ASN A 15 5.96 2.07 -12.52
N THR A 16 6.41 2.80 -13.53
CA THR A 16 7.18 4.06 -13.42
C THR A 16 6.24 5.27 -13.39
N GLY A 17 5.24 5.23 -12.51
CA GLY A 17 4.35 6.37 -12.31
C GLY A 17 3.30 6.61 -13.41
N THR A 18 2.84 5.57 -14.11
CA THR A 18 1.82 5.70 -15.19
C THR A 18 0.53 4.93 -14.87
N LEU A 19 -0.59 5.30 -15.49
CA LEU A 19 -1.86 4.59 -15.40
C LEU A 19 -1.85 3.29 -16.23
N ALA A 20 -0.95 3.17 -17.20
CA ALA A 20 -0.79 1.95 -17.98
C ALA A 20 -0.26 0.78 -17.13
N GLY A 21 -0.79 -0.42 -17.35
CA GLY A 21 -0.34 -1.65 -16.67
C GLY A 21 -1.09 -2.03 -15.39
N TRP A 22 -1.87 -1.10 -14.82
CA TRP A 22 -2.76 -1.40 -13.69
C TRP A 22 -3.99 -2.20 -14.14
N SER A 23 -4.48 -3.08 -13.27
CA SER A 23 -5.70 -3.85 -13.53
C SER A 23 -6.95 -2.97 -13.51
N SER A 24 -6.97 -1.97 -12.62
CA SER A 24 -8.03 -0.96 -12.57
C SER A 24 -7.57 0.29 -11.81
N VAL A 25 -8.40 1.32 -11.84
CA VAL A 25 -8.21 2.58 -11.11
C VAL A 25 -9.50 2.91 -10.38
N ASN A 26 -9.42 3.13 -9.06
CA ASN A 26 -10.52 3.55 -8.24
C ASN A 26 -10.47 5.07 -8.02
N ARG A 27 -11.58 5.75 -8.31
CA ARG A 27 -11.76 7.20 -8.14
C ARG A 27 -13.12 7.41 -7.47
N GLU A 28 -13.13 7.31 -6.15
CA GLU A 28 -14.36 7.41 -5.37
C GLU A 28 -14.69 8.87 -5.06
N HIS A 29 -15.97 9.20 -5.18
CA HIS A 29 -16.52 10.53 -4.92
C HIS A 29 -15.77 11.64 -5.69
N ARG A 30 -15.21 12.63 -4.98
CA ARG A 30 -14.45 13.76 -5.53
C ARG A 30 -12.95 13.43 -5.70
N GLY A 31 -12.59 12.15 -5.62
CA GLY A 31 -11.24 11.67 -5.77
C GLY A 31 -10.73 11.70 -7.21
N SER A 32 -9.42 11.84 -7.38
CA SER A 32 -8.76 11.75 -8.69
C SER A 32 -7.47 10.94 -8.63
N VAL A 33 -7.13 10.30 -9.75
CA VAL A 33 -5.86 9.62 -10.00
C VAL A 33 -5.37 10.04 -11.38
N ASN A 34 -4.27 10.80 -11.43
CA ASN A 34 -3.76 11.41 -12.66
C ASN A 34 -2.25 11.17 -12.81
N GLU A 35 -1.78 11.01 -14.04
CA GLU A 35 -0.35 11.13 -14.36
C GLU A 35 0.06 12.60 -14.30
N VAL A 36 1.24 12.89 -13.77
CA VAL A 36 1.81 14.23 -13.68
C VAL A 36 3.29 14.20 -14.02
N THR A 37 3.81 15.31 -14.52
CA THR A 37 5.21 15.44 -14.95
C THR A 37 6.01 16.48 -14.15
N ASN A 38 5.35 17.18 -13.22
CA ASN A 38 5.94 18.29 -12.46
C ASN A 38 6.47 17.89 -11.06
N VAL A 39 6.03 16.75 -10.53
CA VAL A 39 6.49 16.18 -9.26
C VAL A 39 6.67 14.68 -9.48
N THR A 40 7.91 14.26 -9.72
CA THR A 40 8.29 12.87 -10.00
C THR A 40 9.39 12.44 -9.03
N TYR A 41 9.50 11.14 -8.76
CA TYR A 41 10.62 10.60 -7.99
C TYR A 41 11.79 10.33 -8.94
N GLU A 42 11.51 9.54 -9.97
CA GLU A 42 12.44 9.17 -11.03
C GLU A 42 11.72 9.34 -12.38
N GLY A 43 12.49 9.40 -13.47
CA GLY A 43 11.93 9.59 -14.81
C GLY A 43 11.10 10.86 -14.98
N GLY A 44 10.16 10.81 -15.92
CA GLY A 44 9.38 11.97 -16.38
C GLY A 44 7.90 11.96 -15.98
N THR A 45 7.42 10.96 -15.24
CA THR A 45 6.00 10.85 -14.87
C THR A 45 5.85 10.22 -13.49
N ALA A 46 4.86 10.67 -12.73
CA ALA A 46 4.41 10.04 -11.49
C ALA A 46 2.88 10.03 -11.44
N LEU A 47 2.31 9.25 -10.54
CA LEU A 47 0.89 9.28 -10.25
C LEU A 47 0.60 10.27 -9.11
N LYS A 48 -0.41 11.12 -9.28
CA LYS A 48 -0.97 11.98 -8.22
C LYS A 48 -2.36 11.50 -7.86
N MET A 49 -2.53 11.13 -6.60
CA MET A 49 -3.80 10.72 -6.02
C MET A 49 -4.31 11.84 -5.13
N THR A 50 -5.55 12.27 -5.35
CA THR A 50 -6.18 13.35 -4.59
C THR A 50 -7.51 12.88 -4.03
N GLN A 51 -7.83 13.29 -2.81
CA GLN A 51 -9.16 13.17 -2.21
C GLN A 51 -9.61 14.50 -1.64
N ILE A 52 -10.92 14.76 -1.72
CA ILE A 52 -11.55 16.00 -1.26
C ILE A 52 -12.69 15.64 -0.31
N HIS A 53 -12.54 15.99 0.97
CA HIS A 53 -13.55 15.72 1.98
C HIS A 53 -14.86 16.47 1.67
N ASP A 54 -15.99 15.78 1.89
CA ASP A 54 -17.33 16.32 1.74
C ASP A 54 -18.19 15.93 2.95
N ALA A 55 -18.53 16.90 3.78
CA ALA A 55 -19.27 16.66 5.02
C ALA A 55 -20.69 16.11 4.79
N SER A 56 -21.22 16.18 3.56
CA SER A 56 -22.52 15.63 3.20
C SER A 56 -22.45 14.19 2.66
N TYR A 57 -21.24 13.66 2.45
CA TYR A 57 -21.04 12.36 1.84
C TYR A 57 -20.78 11.27 2.90
N GLY A 58 -21.63 10.23 2.90
CA GLY A 58 -21.55 9.10 3.83
C GLY A 58 -20.80 7.88 3.31
N GLY A 59 -20.11 7.97 2.16
CA GLY A 59 -19.33 6.87 1.58
C GLY A 59 -17.83 6.93 1.92
N ARG A 60 -17.01 6.15 1.20
CA ARG A 60 -15.56 6.06 1.43
C ARG A 60 -14.78 6.94 0.46
N TYR A 61 -13.49 7.08 0.69
CA TYR A 61 -12.65 8.06 0.00
C TYR A 61 -11.41 7.41 -0.61
N HIS A 62 -11.60 6.55 -1.62
CA HIS A 62 -10.51 5.87 -2.32
C HIS A 62 -10.08 6.61 -3.60
N SER A 63 -8.78 6.88 -3.73
CA SER A 63 -8.12 7.29 -4.97
C SER A 63 -6.89 6.41 -5.17
N GLU A 64 -7.07 5.27 -5.86
CA GLU A 64 -6.11 4.17 -5.86
C GLU A 64 -5.93 3.57 -7.26
N VAL A 65 -4.75 3.03 -7.52
CA VAL A 65 -4.51 2.10 -8.62
C VAL A 65 -4.38 0.69 -8.07
N MET A 66 -4.80 -0.30 -8.86
CA MET A 66 -4.98 -1.67 -8.39
C MET A 66 -4.29 -2.67 -9.30
N ARG A 67 -3.50 -3.57 -8.71
CA ARG A 67 -3.00 -4.77 -9.36
C ARG A 67 -3.65 -6.01 -8.75
N THR A 68 -4.34 -6.79 -9.57
CA THR A 68 -4.98 -8.04 -9.15
C THR A 68 -3.99 -9.19 -9.05
N ASN A 69 -4.33 -10.23 -8.26
CA ASN A 69 -3.59 -11.49 -8.19
C ASN A 69 -2.12 -11.34 -7.77
N VAL A 70 -1.88 -10.57 -6.70
CA VAL A 70 -0.53 -10.18 -6.27
C VAL A 70 0.05 -11.11 -5.21
N TYR A 71 -0.78 -11.58 -4.28
CA TYR A 71 -0.38 -12.67 -3.38
C TYR A 71 -1.57 -13.55 -3.04
N ARG A 72 -1.31 -14.78 -2.63
CA ARG A 72 -2.22 -15.62 -1.85
C ARG A 72 -1.46 -16.30 -0.71
N ARG A 73 -2.18 -16.96 0.19
CA ARG A 73 -1.56 -17.78 1.23
C ARG A 73 -0.61 -18.82 0.61
N GLY A 74 0.57 -18.97 1.21
CA GLY A 74 1.68 -19.79 0.75
C GLY A 74 2.78 -19.00 0.02
N ASP A 75 2.47 -17.82 -0.50
CA ASP A 75 3.43 -17.04 -1.28
C ASP A 75 4.47 -16.33 -0.39
N THR A 76 5.63 -16.04 -0.96
CA THR A 76 6.60 -15.08 -0.42
C THR A 76 6.91 -14.06 -1.50
N GLY A 77 6.84 -12.77 -1.16
CA GLY A 77 7.03 -11.70 -2.13
C GLY A 77 7.63 -10.43 -1.52
N PHE A 78 8.07 -9.57 -2.43
CA PHE A 78 8.51 -8.21 -2.15
C PHE A 78 7.60 -7.21 -2.87
N TYR A 79 7.29 -6.11 -2.19
CA TYR A 79 6.38 -5.07 -2.67
C TYR A 79 6.95 -3.72 -2.27
N GLY A 80 7.06 -2.78 -3.21
CA GLY A 80 7.61 -1.47 -2.89
C GLY A 80 7.10 -0.38 -3.80
N PHE A 81 7.24 0.84 -3.31
CA PHE A 81 6.76 2.06 -3.97
C PHE A 81 7.44 3.27 -3.35
N ALA A 82 7.67 4.30 -4.16
CA ALA A 82 7.96 5.64 -3.68
C ALA A 82 6.65 6.39 -3.44
N PHE A 83 6.58 7.21 -2.39
CA PHE A 83 5.46 8.12 -2.15
C PHE A 83 5.93 9.48 -1.64
N ARG A 84 5.15 10.51 -1.91
CA ARG A 84 5.39 11.87 -1.43
C ARG A 84 4.09 12.52 -1.00
N LEU A 85 4.02 13.01 0.24
CA LEU A 85 2.91 13.82 0.69
C LEU A 85 2.99 15.23 0.09
N GLN A 86 1.84 15.91 -0.03
CA GLN A 86 1.85 17.34 -0.38
C GLN A 86 2.73 18.16 0.58
N GLN A 87 3.34 19.23 0.06
CA GLN A 87 4.35 20.01 0.77
C GLN A 87 3.85 20.55 2.12
N ASP A 88 2.60 20.99 2.14
CA ASP A 88 1.91 21.58 3.28
C ASP A 88 1.04 20.56 4.02
N TRP A 89 1.35 19.26 3.94
CA TRP A 89 0.54 18.21 4.56
C TRP A 89 0.32 18.49 6.06
N GLN A 90 -0.94 18.67 6.45
CA GLN A 90 -1.34 18.87 7.83
C GLN A 90 -1.45 17.51 8.51
N PHE A 91 -0.43 17.10 9.25
CA PHE A 91 -0.48 15.85 10.01
C PHE A 91 -1.60 15.88 11.06
N GLN A 92 -2.37 14.80 11.14
CA GLN A 92 -3.49 14.61 12.07
C GLN A 92 -3.50 13.15 12.55
N PRO A 93 -4.00 12.84 13.76
CA PRO A 93 -4.13 11.47 14.26
C PRO A 93 -4.96 10.53 13.37
N GLN A 94 -5.89 11.06 12.57
CA GLN A 94 -6.68 10.26 11.64
C GLN A 94 -5.81 9.49 10.64
N SER A 95 -6.31 8.32 10.25
CA SER A 95 -5.64 7.43 9.31
C SER A 95 -5.82 7.90 7.87
N TYR A 96 -4.70 7.96 7.15
CA TYR A 96 -4.64 8.11 5.70
C TYR A 96 -3.86 6.91 5.14
N ASN A 97 -4.59 5.92 4.63
CA ASN A 97 -4.02 4.71 4.05
C ASN A 97 -3.37 5.01 2.69
N ILE A 98 -2.13 4.55 2.53
CA ILE A 98 -1.29 4.80 1.34
C ILE A 98 -1.05 3.55 0.49
N ALA A 99 -1.21 2.36 1.07
CA ALA A 99 -1.19 1.10 0.35
C ALA A 99 -1.99 0.04 1.10
N GLN A 100 -2.56 -0.93 0.38
CA GLN A 100 -3.26 -2.04 1.00
C GLN A 100 -3.25 -3.29 0.13
N PHE A 101 -3.40 -4.43 0.80
CA PHE A 101 -3.74 -5.68 0.17
C PHE A 101 -5.17 -6.04 0.53
N ILE A 102 -5.98 -6.37 -0.48
CA ILE A 102 -7.42 -6.54 -0.30
C ILE A 102 -7.97 -7.60 -1.26
N ALA A 103 -8.93 -8.38 -0.79
CA ALA A 103 -9.68 -9.32 -1.62
C ALA A 103 -11.18 -9.21 -1.34
N ASP A 104 -11.96 -9.65 -2.31
CA ASP A 104 -13.42 -9.75 -2.24
C ASP A 104 -13.80 -11.02 -1.47
N PHE A 105 -14.69 -10.87 -0.49
CA PHE A 105 -15.28 -11.90 0.36
C PHE A 105 -16.80 -11.83 0.40
N SER A 106 -17.42 -11.05 -0.49
CA SER A 106 -18.88 -10.91 -0.58
C SER A 106 -19.60 -12.24 -0.80
N ASP A 107 -18.89 -13.25 -1.33
CA ASP A 107 -19.36 -14.62 -1.52
C ASP A 107 -19.49 -15.44 -0.22
N THR A 108 -18.89 -14.97 0.87
CA THR A 108 -18.76 -15.74 2.12
C THR A 108 -19.84 -15.44 3.16
N GLY A 109 -20.54 -14.30 3.01
CA GLY A 109 -21.50 -13.81 4.01
C GLY A 109 -20.87 -13.29 5.31
N CYS A 110 -19.53 -13.19 5.39
CA CYS A 110 -18.81 -12.77 6.59
C CYS A 110 -18.14 -11.40 6.49
N ASP A 111 -17.83 -10.95 5.27
CA ASP A 111 -17.23 -9.63 5.00
C ASP A 111 -17.56 -9.24 3.54
N ASP A 112 -17.36 -7.97 3.17
CA ASP A 112 -17.45 -7.51 1.78
C ASP A 112 -16.08 -7.55 1.10
N TYR A 113 -15.31 -6.46 1.14
CA TYR A 113 -13.93 -6.40 0.73
C TYR A 113 -13.06 -6.33 1.97
N MET A 114 -12.26 -7.37 2.20
CA MET A 114 -11.47 -7.50 3.43
C MET A 114 -10.02 -7.08 3.20
N PRO A 115 -9.59 -5.88 3.65
CA PRO A 115 -8.19 -5.52 3.59
C PRO A 115 -7.39 -6.29 4.65
N SER A 116 -6.33 -6.95 4.23
CA SER A 116 -5.40 -7.66 5.10
C SER A 116 -4.34 -6.69 5.64
N SER A 117 -3.16 -6.70 5.01
CA SER A 117 -2.09 -5.75 5.30
C SER A 117 -2.41 -4.39 4.70
N MET A 118 -2.17 -3.36 5.50
CA MET A 118 -2.38 -1.95 5.16
C MET A 118 -1.15 -1.18 5.63
N VAL A 119 -0.80 -0.13 4.89
CA VAL A 119 0.23 0.85 5.25
C VAL A 119 -0.42 2.22 5.26
N TRP A 120 -0.32 2.93 6.37
CA TRP A 120 -0.97 4.23 6.53
C TRP A 120 -0.13 5.20 7.35
N ILE A 121 -0.56 6.46 7.30
CA ILE A 121 0.00 7.55 8.08
C ILE A 121 -1.04 7.94 9.14
N SER A 122 -0.60 8.08 10.38
CA SER A 122 -1.38 8.61 11.49
C SER A 122 -0.47 9.51 12.33
N GLY A 123 -0.92 10.74 12.60
CA GLY A 123 -0.01 11.82 12.97
C GLY A 123 1.03 12.01 11.87
N ASN A 124 2.32 12.06 12.23
CA ASN A 124 3.45 12.03 11.30
C ASN A 124 4.18 10.66 11.32
N GLN A 125 3.49 9.60 11.74
CA GLN A 125 4.10 8.29 11.93
C GLN A 125 3.59 7.29 10.90
N LEU A 126 4.49 6.44 10.42
CA LEU A 126 4.18 5.31 9.56
C LEU A 126 3.67 4.14 10.41
N PHE A 127 2.59 3.54 9.95
CA PHE A 127 2.00 2.33 10.52
C PHE A 127 1.81 1.27 9.44
N THR A 128 1.83 0.01 9.88
CA THR A 128 1.38 -1.12 9.06
C THR A 128 0.60 -2.11 9.91
N ARG A 129 -0.12 -3.01 9.28
CA ARG A 129 -0.70 -4.19 9.96
C ARG A 129 -0.56 -5.45 9.13
N VAL A 130 -0.83 -6.58 9.76
CA VAL A 130 -1.25 -7.83 9.11
C VAL A 130 -2.63 -8.23 9.63
N LYS A 131 -3.29 -9.13 8.92
CA LYS A 131 -4.57 -9.72 9.33
C LYS A 131 -4.46 -11.23 9.35
N GLN A 132 -4.99 -11.85 10.39
CA GLN A 132 -4.87 -13.28 10.70
C GLN A 132 -6.24 -13.87 11.10
N GLY A 133 -6.30 -15.19 11.24
CA GLY A 133 -7.53 -15.91 11.63
C GLY A 133 -8.24 -16.54 10.44
N THR A 134 -9.52 -16.84 10.61
CA THR A 134 -10.39 -17.32 9.52
C THR A 134 -11.19 -16.15 8.93
N ILE A 135 -11.85 -16.38 7.80
CA ILE A 135 -12.68 -15.35 7.12
C ILE A 135 -13.67 -14.70 8.09
N CYS A 136 -14.40 -15.52 8.87
CA CYS A 136 -15.44 -15.04 9.78
C CYS A 136 -14.95 -14.76 11.21
N ASN A 137 -13.68 -14.99 11.51
CA ASN A 137 -13.07 -14.72 12.82
C ASN A 137 -11.66 -14.18 12.64
N GLN A 138 -11.61 -12.97 12.07
CA GLN A 138 -10.40 -12.25 11.71
C GLN A 138 -9.89 -11.38 12.87
N LYS A 139 -8.57 -11.21 12.95
CA LYS A 139 -7.90 -10.30 13.89
C LYS A 139 -6.75 -9.57 13.21
N THR A 140 -6.56 -8.30 13.54
CA THR A 140 -5.42 -7.51 13.08
C THR A 140 -4.29 -7.48 14.11
N VAL A 141 -3.06 -7.45 13.62
CA VAL A 141 -1.87 -7.12 14.42
C VAL A 141 -1.27 -5.86 13.83
N THR A 142 -1.29 -4.78 14.60
CA THR A 142 -0.83 -3.45 14.18
C THR A 142 0.57 -3.20 14.70
N PHE A 143 1.41 -2.63 13.83
CA PHE A 143 2.74 -2.13 14.17
C PHE A 143 2.77 -0.63 13.85
N GLY A 144 2.98 0.19 14.88
CA GLY A 144 2.93 1.64 14.78
C GLY A 144 4.24 2.31 15.12
N ASN A 145 4.32 3.61 14.85
CA ASN A 145 5.50 4.43 15.10
C ASN A 145 6.77 3.84 14.45
N LEU A 146 6.63 3.28 13.25
CA LEU A 146 7.72 2.60 12.56
C LEU A 146 8.77 3.58 12.05
N ALA A 147 8.33 4.75 11.59
CA ALA A 147 9.16 5.83 11.11
C ALA A 147 8.41 7.15 11.17
N THR A 148 9.14 8.24 11.34
CA THR A 148 8.61 9.59 11.13
C THR A 148 8.57 9.89 9.63
N VAL A 149 7.41 10.31 9.15
CA VAL A 149 7.16 10.71 7.76
C VAL A 149 7.18 12.23 7.69
N SER A 150 7.93 12.77 6.73
CA SER A 150 7.97 14.21 6.44
C SER A 150 7.11 14.56 5.24
N ALA A 151 6.56 15.76 5.24
CA ALA A 151 5.80 16.28 4.12
C ALA A 151 6.72 16.78 3.01
N GLY A 152 6.28 16.74 1.75
CA GLY A 152 6.96 17.43 0.66
C GLY A 152 8.25 16.79 0.15
N VAL A 153 8.63 15.63 0.66
CA VAL A 153 9.79 14.85 0.18
C VAL A 153 9.34 13.45 -0.22
N TRP A 154 10.12 12.82 -1.10
CA TRP A 154 9.90 11.44 -1.47
C TRP A 154 10.43 10.50 -0.40
N HIS A 155 9.62 9.50 -0.09
CA HIS A 155 9.94 8.39 0.78
C HIS A 155 9.80 7.08 0.03
N LYS A 156 10.50 6.04 0.47
CA LYS A 156 10.44 4.69 -0.10
C LYS A 156 9.92 3.69 0.91
N ILE A 157 9.05 2.80 0.45
CA ILE A 157 8.62 1.61 1.18
C ILE A 157 9.08 0.38 0.43
N VAL A 158 9.66 -0.58 1.16
CA VAL A 158 9.77 -1.97 0.69
C VAL A 158 9.23 -2.89 1.77
N ILE A 159 8.34 -3.79 1.39
CA ILE A 159 7.78 -4.83 2.23
C ILE A 159 8.32 -6.16 1.73
N GLN A 160 8.74 -7.03 2.65
CA GLN A 160 8.94 -8.44 2.40
C GLN A 160 7.99 -9.23 3.27
N ALA A 161 7.18 -10.10 2.67
CA ALA A 161 6.23 -10.91 3.40
C ALA A 161 6.23 -12.36 2.92
N LYS A 162 6.19 -13.29 3.87
CA LYS A 162 5.71 -14.66 3.64
C LYS A 162 4.29 -14.74 4.17
N TRP A 163 3.34 -14.99 3.27
CA TRP A 163 1.91 -15.01 3.53
C TRP A 163 1.49 -16.37 4.06
N ALA A 164 1.30 -16.48 5.37
CA ALA A 164 0.97 -17.75 6.03
C ALA A 164 -0.08 -17.55 7.12
N SER A 165 -0.81 -18.62 7.42
CA SER A 165 -1.84 -18.65 8.48
C SER A 165 -1.57 -19.72 9.54
N ASP A 166 -0.35 -20.27 9.57
CA ASP A 166 0.07 -21.42 10.38
C ASP A 166 1.24 -21.08 11.34
N GLY A 167 1.50 -19.80 11.55
CA GLY A 167 2.58 -19.30 12.39
C GLY A 167 3.96 -19.36 11.73
N THR A 168 4.08 -19.74 10.45
CA THR A 168 5.38 -19.81 9.76
C THR A 168 5.71 -18.56 8.93
N GLY A 169 4.83 -17.56 8.95
CA GLY A 169 4.96 -16.33 8.19
C GLY A 169 5.95 -15.34 8.81
N PHE A 170 6.35 -14.38 8.00
CA PHE A 170 7.13 -13.23 8.44
C PHE A 170 6.68 -11.98 7.69
N TYR A 171 6.86 -10.82 8.32
CA TYR A 171 6.54 -9.51 7.73
C TYR A 171 7.63 -8.52 8.10
N LYS A 172 8.24 -7.92 7.08
CA LYS A 172 9.36 -6.98 7.22
C LYS A 172 9.10 -5.75 6.39
N LEU A 173 9.54 -4.60 6.89
CA LEU A 173 9.34 -3.32 6.22
C LEU A 173 10.61 -2.47 6.31
N TRP A 174 10.98 -1.87 5.19
CA TRP A 174 12.01 -0.85 5.08
C TRP A 174 11.37 0.48 4.72
N PHE A 175 11.83 1.53 5.39
CA PHE A 175 11.48 2.92 5.12
C PHE A 175 12.76 3.67 4.80
N ASP A 176 12.84 4.29 3.62
CA ASP A 176 14.03 5.03 3.15
C ASP A 176 15.33 4.19 3.22
N GLY A 177 15.21 2.90 2.92
CA GLY A 177 16.34 1.95 2.96
C GLY A 177 16.69 1.40 4.35
N VAL A 178 16.10 1.93 5.42
CA VAL A 178 16.30 1.45 6.79
C VAL A 178 15.24 0.40 7.13
N LYS A 179 15.66 -0.77 7.63
CA LYS A 179 14.71 -1.79 8.11
C LYS A 179 14.07 -1.32 9.42
N VAL A 180 12.78 -1.00 9.37
CA VAL A 180 12.02 -0.47 10.52
C VAL A 180 11.10 -1.51 11.17
N LEU A 181 10.86 -2.64 10.49
CA LEU A 181 10.10 -3.76 11.04
C LEU A 181 10.71 -5.08 10.59
N GLU A 182 10.86 -6.01 11.51
CA GLU A 182 11.20 -7.40 11.22
C GLU A 182 10.50 -8.32 12.23
N GLN A 183 9.46 -9.02 11.76
CA GLN A 183 8.67 -9.94 12.58
C GLN A 183 8.65 -11.31 11.93
N TYR A 184 8.86 -12.35 12.74
CA TYR A 184 8.83 -13.76 12.33
C TYR A 184 7.80 -14.53 13.15
N ASN A 185 7.55 -15.77 12.75
CA ASN A 185 6.64 -16.70 13.43
C ASN A 185 5.23 -16.12 13.60
N LEU A 186 4.74 -15.47 12.54
CA LEU A 186 3.52 -14.67 12.54
C LEU A 186 2.51 -15.24 11.54
N ASN A 187 1.22 -15.23 11.88
CA ASN A 187 0.16 -15.33 10.88
C ASN A 187 0.04 -13.98 10.17
N THR A 188 0.39 -13.96 8.90
CA THR A 188 0.47 -12.74 8.08
C THR A 188 -0.70 -12.58 7.13
N THR A 189 -1.50 -13.63 6.94
CA THR A 189 -2.78 -13.59 6.21
C THR A 189 -3.82 -14.51 6.87
N ILE A 190 -5.07 -14.37 6.45
CA ILE A 190 -6.17 -15.26 6.84
C ILE A 190 -5.98 -16.68 6.30
N ALA A 191 -6.67 -17.66 6.90
CA ALA A 191 -6.69 -19.05 6.46
C ALA A 191 -7.62 -19.27 5.23
N ASP A 192 -7.31 -18.62 4.12
CA ASP A 192 -7.99 -18.74 2.82
C ASP A 192 -6.96 -18.58 1.68
N ASP A 193 -7.16 -19.28 0.56
CA ASP A 193 -6.19 -19.38 -0.53
C ASP A 193 -6.48 -18.45 -1.71
N ARG A 194 -7.47 -17.55 -1.60
CA ARG A 194 -7.78 -16.58 -2.65
C ARG A 194 -6.66 -15.57 -2.83
N TYR A 195 -6.66 -14.99 -4.02
CA TYR A 195 -5.73 -13.94 -4.37
C TYR A 195 -6.15 -12.59 -3.80
N PHE A 196 -5.19 -11.92 -3.16
CA PHE A 196 -5.27 -10.53 -2.77
C PHE A 196 -4.71 -9.63 -3.86
N GLN A 197 -5.38 -8.51 -4.04
CA GLN A 197 -4.94 -7.39 -4.86
C GLN A 197 -3.90 -6.59 -4.08
N PHE A 198 -3.01 -5.88 -4.77
CA PHE A 198 -2.20 -4.81 -4.20
C PHE A 198 -2.68 -3.48 -4.74
N ARG A 199 -2.96 -2.55 -3.84
CA ARG A 199 -3.37 -1.19 -4.16
C ARG A 199 -2.40 -0.20 -3.55
N VAL A 200 -2.06 0.83 -4.34
CA VAL A 200 -1.36 2.02 -3.87
C VAL A 200 -2.20 3.24 -4.21
N GLY A 201 -2.22 4.22 -3.32
CA GLY A 201 -3.01 5.42 -3.50
C GLY A 201 -3.47 6.02 -2.19
N LEU A 202 -4.27 7.06 -2.28
CA LEU A 202 -4.84 7.73 -1.11
C LEU A 202 -6.22 7.16 -0.79
N TYR A 203 -6.30 6.38 0.28
CA TYR A 203 -7.57 6.05 0.92
C TYR A 203 -7.68 6.82 2.24
N ALA A 204 -8.49 7.89 2.25
CA ALA A 204 -8.72 8.73 3.43
C ALA A 204 -9.74 8.08 4.38
N ASN A 205 -9.40 6.89 4.88
CA ASN A 205 -10.31 6.03 5.63
C ASN A 205 -10.77 6.64 6.95
N GLY A 206 -9.91 7.41 7.64
CA GLY A 206 -10.29 8.08 8.88
C GLY A 206 -11.50 9.03 8.74
N TRP A 207 -11.74 9.60 7.56
CA TRP A 207 -12.91 10.46 7.34
C TRP A 207 -14.23 9.69 7.42
N TYR A 208 -14.26 8.47 6.89
CA TYR A 208 -15.44 7.60 6.94
C TYR A 208 -15.53 6.91 8.30
N ASP A 209 -14.42 6.30 8.75
CA ASP A 209 -14.38 5.47 9.97
C ASP A 209 -14.72 6.30 11.22
N ASP A 210 -14.25 7.54 11.31
CA ASP A 210 -14.53 8.43 12.43
C ASP A 210 -15.80 9.27 12.24
N GLY A 211 -16.35 9.32 11.02
CA GLY A 211 -17.54 10.10 10.66
C GLY A 211 -17.32 11.61 10.50
N TYR A 212 -16.07 12.09 10.52
CA TYR A 212 -15.72 13.49 10.27
C TYR A 212 -14.26 13.63 9.80
N MET A 213 -13.90 14.79 9.24
CA MET A 213 -12.51 15.17 8.99
C MET A 213 -11.94 15.99 10.15
N GLN A 214 -10.80 15.55 10.68
CA GLN A 214 -9.99 16.31 11.61
C GLN A 214 -9.09 17.32 10.89
N GLY A 215 -8.99 18.52 11.46
CA GLY A 215 -8.15 19.59 10.94
C GLY A 215 -8.87 20.47 9.91
N SER A 216 -8.11 21.12 9.05
CA SER A 216 -8.59 22.16 8.13
C SER A 216 -8.14 21.97 6.68
N GLN A 217 -7.58 20.80 6.35
CA GLN A 217 -7.07 20.49 5.02
C GLN A 217 -7.95 19.41 4.34
N PRO A 218 -9.10 19.80 3.74
CA PRO A 218 -10.03 18.88 3.08
C PRO A 218 -9.53 18.34 1.76
N ASN A 219 -8.58 19.04 1.12
CA ASN A 219 -7.93 18.58 -0.09
C ASN A 219 -6.58 17.93 0.28
N ARG A 220 -6.48 16.62 0.05
CA ARG A 220 -5.30 15.81 0.34
C ARG A 220 -4.78 15.21 -0.95
N SER A 221 -3.48 15.36 -1.19
CA SER A 221 -2.78 14.77 -2.32
C SER A 221 -1.54 14.01 -1.87
N ILE A 222 -1.33 12.85 -2.49
CA ILE A 222 -0.13 12.03 -2.36
C ILE A 222 0.31 11.64 -3.76
N TRP A 223 1.61 11.74 -4.02
CA TRP A 223 2.23 11.28 -5.25
C TRP A 223 2.82 9.89 -5.01
N PHE A 224 2.76 9.05 -6.03
CA PHE A 224 3.31 7.71 -6.04
C PHE A 224 4.11 7.50 -7.31
N ASP A 225 5.22 6.80 -7.16
CA ASP A 225 6.13 6.52 -8.26
C ASP A 225 6.91 5.24 -7.97
N GLU A 226 7.60 4.74 -8.98
CA GLU A 226 8.49 3.59 -8.89
C GLU A 226 7.91 2.42 -8.04
N ILE A 227 6.77 1.90 -8.49
CA ILE A 227 6.06 0.78 -7.85
C ILE A 227 6.51 -0.58 -8.42
N GLY A 228 6.92 -1.48 -7.55
CA GLY A 228 7.43 -2.81 -7.90
C GLY A 228 6.83 -3.95 -7.08
N VAL A 229 6.64 -5.10 -7.73
CA VAL A 229 6.32 -6.39 -7.09
C VAL A 229 7.24 -7.46 -7.66
N GLY A 230 7.84 -8.27 -6.79
CA GLY A 230 8.71 -9.35 -7.23
C GLY A 230 9.07 -10.34 -6.14
N THR A 231 10.14 -11.10 -6.38
CA THR A 231 10.61 -12.18 -5.50
C THR A 231 11.91 -11.85 -4.79
N THR A 232 12.55 -10.73 -5.16
CA THR A 232 13.74 -10.20 -4.51
C THR A 232 13.54 -8.76 -4.02
N PHE A 233 14.41 -8.30 -3.13
CA PHE A 233 14.39 -6.90 -2.68
C PHE A 233 14.59 -5.93 -3.85
N ALA A 234 15.49 -6.25 -4.78
CA ALA A 234 15.80 -5.40 -5.93
C ALA A 234 14.63 -5.24 -6.90
N ASP A 235 13.72 -6.22 -6.97
CA ASP A 235 12.53 -6.11 -7.82
C ASP A 235 11.52 -5.09 -7.31
N ALA A 236 11.58 -4.76 -6.02
CA ALA A 236 10.62 -3.91 -5.32
C ALA A 236 11.22 -2.60 -4.79
N ASP A 237 12.55 -2.46 -4.72
CA ASP A 237 13.20 -1.22 -4.25
C ASP A 237 13.02 -0.10 -5.29
N PRO A 238 12.38 1.02 -4.91
CA PRO A 238 12.18 2.16 -5.81
C PRO A 238 13.48 2.82 -6.31
N ALA A 239 14.65 2.54 -5.70
CA ALA A 239 15.92 3.16 -6.12
C ALA A 239 16.77 2.31 -7.08
N GLN A 240 16.18 1.29 -7.70
CA GLN A 240 16.91 0.36 -8.57
C GLN A 240 16.72 0.63 -10.07
N TRP A 241 15.80 1.51 -10.47
CA TRP A 241 15.37 1.66 -11.86
C TRP A 241 14.89 3.08 -12.15
#